data_AF-A0A9X2S5Z7-F1
#
_entry.id   AF-A0A9X2S5Z7-F1
#
_cell.length_a   1.000
_cell.length_b   1.000
_cell.length_c   1.000
_cell.angle_alpha   90.00
_cell.angle_beta   90.00
_cell.angle_gamma   90.00
#
_symmetry.space_group_name_H-M   'P 1'
#
loop_
_entity.id
_entity.type
_entity.pdbx_description
1 polymer ?
#
loop_
_entity_poly.entity_id
_entity_poly.type
_entity_poly.pdbx_seq_one_letter_code
_entity_poly.pdbx_strand_id
1 'polypeptide(L)'
;MKKYFALDYYELKETKNGVHILFYNKFKMKEILKDEKNSTFLKRFGYAPNNTIQENLEILRGRYKIVCPHEIGIFLGYPISDVIDFIKCPNKKCLTKGYWKVYNDLENAELLFESYDRVKIKIMDSIINNPNKVIVGLNSL
;
A
#
# COMPACT_ATOMS: atom_id res chain seq x y z
N MET A 1 -15.23 -0.21 23.62
CA MET A 1 -15.34 -0.12 22.14
C MET A 1 -13.95 -0.40 21.54
N LYS A 2 -13.68 -1.64 21.11
CA LYS A 2 -12.31 -2.06 20.74
C LYS A 2 -12.03 -1.79 19.25
N LYS A 3 -11.23 -0.76 18.98
CA LYS A 3 -10.64 -0.41 17.66
C LYS A 3 -9.63 -1.48 17.24
N TYR A 4 -10.05 -2.55 16.57
CA TYR A 4 -9.14 -3.69 16.37
C TYR A 4 -8.09 -3.53 15.26
N PHE A 5 -8.22 -2.61 14.28
CA PHE A 5 -7.24 -2.57 13.16
C PHE A 5 -6.78 -1.20 12.64
N ALA A 6 -7.28 -0.07 13.15
CA ALA A 6 -6.92 1.29 12.69
C ALA A 6 -6.83 1.44 11.16
N LEU A 7 -7.62 0.64 10.44
CA LEU A 7 -7.72 0.61 8.99
C LEU A 7 -8.62 1.77 8.57
N ASP A 8 -8.20 2.48 7.54
CA ASP A 8 -8.96 3.52 6.87
C ASP A 8 -8.83 3.32 5.37
N TYR A 9 -9.59 4.09 4.60
CA TYR A 9 -9.56 4.05 3.16
C TYR A 9 -9.57 5.46 2.56
N TYR A 10 -9.09 5.58 1.33
CA TYR A 10 -9.12 6.83 0.59
C TYR A 10 -9.42 6.58 -0.89
N GLU A 11 -10.35 7.34 -1.45
CA GLU A 11 -10.73 7.24 -2.85
C GLU A 11 -9.75 8.02 -3.74
N LEU A 12 -9.00 7.29 -4.57
CA LEU A 12 -7.99 7.89 -5.45
C LEU A 12 -8.56 8.36 -6.78
N LYS A 13 -9.49 7.61 -7.36
CA LYS A 13 -10.07 7.93 -8.67
C LYS A 13 -11.39 7.22 -8.89
N GLU A 14 -12.36 7.94 -9.39
CA GLU A 14 -13.60 7.37 -9.93
C GLU A 14 -13.48 7.27 -11.45
N THR A 15 -13.95 6.16 -12.00
CA THR A 15 -14.01 5.88 -13.43
C THR A 15 -15.41 5.40 -13.79
N LYS A 16 -15.73 5.34 -15.09
CA LYS A 16 -17.01 4.79 -15.56
C LYS A 16 -17.25 3.34 -15.11
N ASN A 17 -16.19 2.59 -14.78
CA ASN A 17 -16.25 1.16 -14.45
C ASN A 17 -16.05 0.87 -12.96
N GLY A 18 -15.92 1.90 -12.11
CA GLY A 18 -15.71 1.73 -10.67
C GLY A 18 -14.75 2.73 -10.05
N VAL A 19 -14.47 2.52 -8.76
CA VAL A 19 -13.67 3.41 -7.91
C VAL A 19 -12.37 2.72 -7.49
N HIS A 20 -11.26 3.45 -7.58
CA HIS A 20 -9.96 3.02 -7.07
C HIS A 20 -9.83 3.48 -5.61
N ILE A 21 -9.78 2.51 -4.69
CA ILE A 21 -9.70 2.76 -3.25
C ILE A 21 -8.34 2.30 -2.73
N LEU A 22 -7.66 3.16 -1.96
CA LEU A 22 -6.47 2.83 -1.18
C LEU A 22 -6.88 2.51 0.25
N PHE A 23 -6.69 1.26 0.68
CA PHE A 23 -6.81 0.87 2.08
C PHE A 23 -5.46 1.04 2.78
N TYR A 24 -5.47 1.61 3.99
CA TYR A 24 -4.25 1.80 4.76
C TYR A 24 -4.49 1.76 6.26
N ASN A 25 -3.49 1.30 7.01
CA ASN A 25 -3.49 1.45 8.46
C ASN A 25 -2.90 2.82 8.83
N LYS A 26 -3.62 3.61 9.64
CA LYS A 26 -3.21 4.99 9.98
C LYS A 26 -1.82 5.07 10.62
N PHE A 27 -1.49 4.12 11.50
CA PHE A 27 -0.21 4.11 12.20
C PHE A 27 0.92 3.73 11.25
N LYS A 28 0.78 2.63 10.50
CA LYS A 28 1.78 2.22 9.51
C LYS A 28 2.02 3.27 8.43
N MET A 29 0.96 3.89 7.92
CA MET A 29 1.08 4.97 6.95
C MET A 29 1.87 6.16 7.52
N LYS A 30 1.63 6.51 8.79
CA LYS A 30 2.40 7.56 9.47
C LYS A 30 3.87 7.20 9.60
N GLU A 31 4.20 5.95 9.93
CA GLU A 31 5.59 5.48 10.01
C GLU A 31 6.27 5.51 8.64
N ILE A 32 5.62 4.99 7.61
CA ILE A 32 6.12 4.99 6.23
C ILE A 32 6.41 6.42 5.74
N LEU A 33 5.49 7.36 5.96
CA LEU A 33 5.64 8.74 5.48
C LEU A 33 6.65 9.56 6.30
N LYS A 34 6.91 9.17 7.55
CA LYS A 34 7.91 9.79 8.42
C LYS A 34 9.31 9.21 8.28
N ASP A 35 9.45 8.01 7.72
CA ASP A 35 10.75 7.45 7.39
C ASP A 35 11.55 8.45 6.53
N GLU A 36 12.78 8.72 6.93
CA GLU A 36 13.60 9.79 6.35
C GLU A 36 13.87 9.55 4.86
N LYS A 37 14.11 8.29 4.47
CA LYS A 37 14.41 7.93 3.08
C LYS A 37 13.15 8.10 2.23
N ASN A 38 12.01 7.61 2.71
CA ASN A 38 10.71 7.78 2.05
C ASN A 38 10.34 9.25 1.90
N SER A 39 10.40 10.03 2.99
CA SER A 39 10.09 11.46 2.99
C SER A 39 10.98 12.22 2.00
N THR A 40 12.29 11.96 2.02
CA THR A 40 13.25 12.59 1.10
C THR A 40 12.98 12.25 -0.36
N PHE A 41 12.62 11.00 -0.65
CA PHE A 41 12.25 10.58 -1.99
C PHE A 41 10.94 11.23 -2.46
N LEU A 42 9.91 11.24 -1.60
CA LEU A 42 8.60 11.80 -1.89
C LEU A 42 8.66 13.33 -2.11
N LYS A 43 9.55 14.08 -1.47
CA LYS A 43 9.76 15.52 -1.77
C LYS A 43 9.89 15.83 -3.26
N ARG A 44 10.54 14.93 -4.02
CA ARG A 44 10.78 15.09 -5.47
C ARG A 44 9.49 15.08 -6.30
N PHE A 45 8.38 14.65 -5.71
CA PHE A 45 7.06 14.59 -6.33
C PHE A 45 6.07 15.59 -5.73
N GLY A 46 6.54 16.49 -4.85
CA GLY A 46 5.74 17.57 -4.25
C GLY A 46 5.16 17.26 -2.86
N TYR A 47 5.51 16.13 -2.24
CA TYR A 47 5.07 15.80 -0.88
C TYR A 47 6.02 16.41 0.16
N ALA A 48 5.56 17.38 0.95
CA ALA A 48 6.39 18.02 1.98
C ALA A 48 6.54 17.14 3.23
N PRO A 49 7.68 17.18 3.95
CA PRO A 49 7.92 16.29 5.10
C PRO A 49 6.95 16.45 6.27
N ASN A 50 6.43 17.66 6.43
CA ASN A 50 5.50 18.04 7.48
C ASN A 50 4.03 17.86 7.07
N ASN A 51 3.76 17.36 5.86
CA ASN A 51 2.41 17.03 5.45
C ASN A 51 1.79 15.98 6.38
N THR A 52 0.53 16.20 6.69
CA THR A 52 -0.37 15.20 7.25
C THR A 52 -0.60 14.06 6.24
N ILE A 53 -1.14 12.94 6.73
CA ILE A 53 -1.56 11.84 5.85
C ILE A 53 -2.57 12.34 4.83
N GLN A 54 -3.52 13.18 5.26
CA GLN A 54 -4.58 13.71 4.39
C GLN A 54 -4.01 14.55 3.24
N GLU A 55 -3.11 15.49 3.53
CA GLU A 55 -2.46 16.32 2.50
C GLU A 55 -1.67 15.46 1.50
N ASN A 56 -0.97 14.44 1.99
CA ASN A 56 -0.26 13.51 1.11
C ASN A 56 -1.23 12.69 0.23
N LEU A 57 -2.37 12.25 0.77
CA LEU A 57 -3.39 11.53 0.00
C LEU A 57 -4.07 12.42 -1.04
N GLU A 58 -4.26 13.71 -0.76
CA GLU A 58 -4.79 14.68 -1.73
C GLU A 58 -3.83 14.92 -2.90
N ILE A 59 -2.53 15.05 -2.62
CA ILE A 59 -1.50 15.14 -3.66
C ILE A 59 -1.49 13.85 -4.50
N LEU A 60 -1.50 12.68 -3.84
CA LEU A 60 -1.51 11.39 -4.50
C LEU A 60 -2.73 11.26 -5.43
N ARG A 61 -3.93 11.62 -4.94
CA ARG A 61 -5.18 11.66 -5.71
C ARG A 61 -5.07 12.55 -6.93
N GLY A 62 -4.53 13.76 -6.76
CA GLY A 62 -4.32 14.72 -7.84
C GLY A 62 -3.46 14.14 -8.96
N ARG A 63 -2.34 13.49 -8.60
CA ARG A 63 -1.43 12.85 -9.55
C ARG A 63 -2.07 11.63 -10.23
N TYR A 64 -2.83 10.84 -9.47
CA TYR A 64 -3.54 9.65 -9.97
C TYR A 64 -4.59 9.97 -11.05
N LYS A 65 -5.10 11.20 -11.11
CA LYS A 65 -6.05 11.61 -12.16
C LYS A 65 -5.47 11.43 -13.57
N ILE A 66 -4.20 11.80 -13.76
CA ILE A 66 -3.51 11.76 -15.06
C ILE A 66 -3.03 10.34 -15.37
N VAL A 67 -2.21 9.76 -14.49
CA VAL A 67 -1.64 8.42 -14.61
C VAL A 67 -1.40 7.86 -13.21
N CYS A 68 -1.37 6.53 -13.07
CA CYS A 68 -0.98 5.91 -11.80
C CYS A 68 0.45 6.36 -11.44
N PRO A 69 0.62 7.11 -10.33
CA PRO A 69 1.91 7.67 -9.96
C PRO A 69 2.83 6.56 -9.45
N HIS A 70 4.04 6.44 -10.00
CA HIS A 70 4.95 5.35 -9.63
C HIS A 70 5.31 5.36 -8.13
N GLU A 71 5.35 6.54 -7.50
CA GLU A 71 5.65 6.66 -6.07
C GLU A 71 4.56 6.11 -5.15
N ILE A 72 3.39 5.71 -5.68
CA ILE A 72 2.35 5.01 -4.93
C ILE A 72 2.86 3.75 -4.24
N GLY A 73 3.94 3.14 -4.76
CA GLY A 73 4.58 1.99 -4.12
C GLY A 73 4.99 2.27 -2.67
N ILE A 74 5.38 3.52 -2.35
CA ILE A 74 5.70 3.91 -0.97
C ILE A 74 4.44 3.85 -0.10
N PHE A 75 3.31 4.37 -0.58
CA PHE A 75 2.02 4.33 0.13
C PHE A 75 1.48 2.91 0.32
N LEU A 76 1.86 1.98 -0.56
CA LEU A 76 1.56 0.54 -0.47
C LEU A 76 2.53 -0.21 0.47
N GLY A 77 3.54 0.47 1.01
CA GLY A 77 4.54 -0.11 1.90
C GLY A 77 5.64 -0.91 1.19
N TYR A 78 5.82 -0.72 -0.12
CA TYR A 78 6.91 -1.37 -0.84
C TYR A 78 8.26 -0.77 -0.42
N PRO A 79 9.34 -1.58 -0.41
CA PRO A 79 10.68 -1.06 -0.14
C PRO A 79 11.05 0.07 -1.11
N ILE A 80 11.57 1.18 -0.56
CA ILE A 80 11.96 2.34 -1.36
C ILE A 80 12.96 2.01 -2.46
N SER A 81 13.89 1.08 -2.21
CA SER A 81 14.87 0.63 -3.20
C SER A 81 14.20 0.02 -4.43
N ASP A 82 13.19 -0.83 -4.23
CA ASP A 82 12.42 -1.43 -5.31
C ASP A 82 11.57 -0.39 -6.06
N VAL A 83 11.00 0.58 -5.35
CA VAL A 83 10.27 1.70 -5.98
C VAL A 83 11.21 2.56 -6.84
N ILE A 84 12.40 2.86 -6.33
CA ILE A 84 13.41 3.63 -7.07
C ILE A 84 13.84 2.89 -8.32
N ASP A 85 14.14 1.60 -8.22
CA ASP A 85 14.57 0.80 -9.37
C ASP A 85 13.46 0.63 -10.40
N PHE A 86 12.23 0.45 -9.96
CA PHE A 86 11.07 0.41 -10.86
C PHE A 86 10.95 1.68 -11.70
N ILE A 87 11.30 2.85 -11.13
CA ILE A 87 11.20 4.15 -11.81
C ILE A 87 12.43 4.44 -12.66
N LYS A 88 13.63 4.19 -12.14
CA LYS A 88 14.89 4.69 -12.73
C LYS A 88 15.65 3.64 -13.53
N CYS A 89 15.40 2.36 -13.29
CA CYS A 89 16.23 1.27 -13.79
C CYS A 89 15.38 0.27 -14.60
N PRO A 90 14.82 0.67 -15.77
CA PRO A 90 13.89 -0.16 -16.53
C PRO A 90 14.47 -1.50 -16.98
N ASN A 91 15.80 -1.59 -17.10
CA ASN A 91 16.54 -2.79 -17.50
C ASN A 91 17.15 -3.57 -16.32
N LYS A 92 16.93 -3.15 -15.06
CA LYS A 92 17.45 -3.90 -13.91
C LYS A 92 16.76 -5.24 -13.85
N LYS A 93 17.54 -6.30 -13.64
CA LYS A 93 17.03 -7.66 -13.50
C LYS A 93 16.04 -7.72 -12.35
N CYS A 94 14.81 -8.14 -12.65
CA CYS A 94 13.81 -8.47 -11.65
C CYS A 94 14.19 -9.81 -11.01
N LEU A 95 14.37 -9.81 -9.68
CA LEU A 95 14.77 -11.00 -8.93
C LEU A 95 13.59 -11.97 -8.77
N THR A 96 12.42 -11.43 -8.43
CA THR A 96 11.15 -12.15 -8.38
C THR A 96 9.97 -11.19 -8.54
N LYS A 97 8.79 -11.74 -8.79
CA LYS A 97 7.52 -11.01 -8.88
C LYS A 97 6.46 -11.73 -8.07
N GLY A 98 5.85 -11.02 -7.13
CA GLY A 98 4.70 -11.48 -6.35
C GLY A 98 3.74 -10.32 -6.13
N TYR A 99 3.65 -9.84 -4.89
CA TYR A 99 2.83 -8.68 -4.52
C TYR A 99 3.39 -7.36 -5.04
N TRP A 100 4.69 -7.30 -5.30
CA TRP A 100 5.35 -6.27 -6.12
C TRP A 100 6.49 -6.92 -6.94
N LYS A 101 7.17 -6.14 -7.78
CA LYS A 101 8.40 -6.57 -8.46
C LYS A 101 9.62 -6.28 -7.60
N VAL A 102 10.41 -7.30 -7.28
CA VAL A 102 11.56 -7.22 -6.37
C VAL A 102 12.84 -7.05 -7.18
N TYR A 103 13.68 -6.11 -6.77
CA TYR A 103 14.96 -5.81 -7.43
C TYR A 103 16.16 -5.88 -6.49
N ASN A 104 15.95 -5.85 -5.17
CA ASN A 104 17.04 -5.71 -4.21
C ASN A 104 17.11 -6.83 -3.18
N ASP A 105 16.00 -7.14 -2.50
CA ASP A 105 15.99 -8.04 -1.34
C ASP A 105 15.04 -9.22 -1.57
N LEU A 106 15.56 -10.26 -2.23
CA LEU A 106 14.78 -11.44 -2.62
C LEU A 106 14.25 -12.20 -1.41
N GLU A 107 15.12 -12.49 -0.44
CA GLU A 107 14.80 -13.33 0.72
C GLU A 107 13.71 -12.69 1.59
N ASN A 108 13.85 -11.41 1.95
CA ASN A 108 12.83 -10.74 2.76
C ASN A 108 11.50 -10.57 2.00
N ALA A 109 11.56 -10.36 0.68
CA ALA A 109 10.34 -10.27 -0.13
C ALA A 109 9.59 -11.61 -0.19
N GLU A 110 10.29 -12.73 -0.39
CA GLU A 110 9.70 -14.06 -0.40
C GLU A 110 9.07 -14.42 0.95
N LEU A 111 9.78 -14.18 2.06
CA LEU A 111 9.23 -14.36 3.41
C LEU A 111 7.96 -13.53 3.63
N LEU A 112 7.92 -12.30 3.13
CA LEU A 112 6.76 -11.43 3.27
C LEU A 112 5.59 -11.92 2.40
N PHE A 113 5.86 -12.32 1.15
CA PHE A 113 4.86 -12.88 0.25
C PHE A 113 4.20 -14.12 0.83
N GLU A 114 5.00 -15.05 1.36
CA GLU A 114 4.46 -16.24 2.02
C GLU A 114 3.61 -15.87 3.24
N SER A 115 4.02 -14.87 4.02
CA SER A 115 3.22 -14.41 5.17
C SER A 115 1.85 -13.89 4.73
N TYR A 116 1.80 -13.18 3.61
CA TYR A 116 0.56 -12.65 3.04
C TYR A 116 -0.31 -13.79 2.51
N ASP A 117 0.27 -14.76 1.80
CA ASP A 117 -0.44 -15.92 1.30
C ASP A 117 -1.04 -16.76 2.44
N ARG A 118 -0.27 -17.00 3.52
CA ARG A 118 -0.77 -17.69 4.73
C ARG A 118 -1.97 -16.99 5.35
N VAL A 119 -1.90 -15.66 5.50
CA VAL A 119 -3.02 -14.88 6.06
C VAL A 119 -4.22 -14.90 5.12
N LYS A 120 -3.99 -14.76 3.81
CA LYS A 120 -5.05 -14.80 2.79
C LYS A 120 -5.79 -16.12 2.81
N ILE A 121 -5.08 -17.25 2.81
CA ILE A 121 -5.67 -18.60 2.89
C ILE A 121 -6.50 -18.73 4.17
N LYS A 122 -5.95 -18.35 5.32
CA LYS A 122 -6.66 -18.43 6.61
C LYS A 122 -7.94 -17.60 6.63
N ILE A 123 -7.92 -16.40 6.04
CA ILE A 123 -9.11 -15.55 5.93
C ILE A 123 -10.13 -16.18 4.97
N MET A 124 -9.69 -16.68 3.81
CA MET A 124 -10.55 -17.36 2.84
C MET A 124 -11.24 -18.57 3.48
N ASP A 125 -10.51 -19.41 4.20
CA ASP A 125 -11.07 -20.56 4.93
C ASP A 125 -12.08 -20.11 5.98
N SER A 126 -11.82 -19.01 6.68
CA SER A 126 -12.75 -18.45 7.66
C SER A 126 -14.03 -17.93 7.02
N ILE A 127 -13.93 -17.33 5.82
CA ILE A 127 -15.09 -16.85 5.05
C ILE A 127 -15.93 -18.04 4.55
N ILE A 128 -15.29 -19.08 4.00
CA ILE A 128 -15.99 -20.24 3.45
C ILE A 128 -16.68 -21.05 4.55
N ASN A 129 -15.98 -21.30 5.66
CA ASN A 129 -16.50 -22.16 6.72
C ASN A 129 -17.42 -21.42 7.71
N ASN A 130 -17.33 -20.09 7.81
CA ASN A 130 -18.18 -19.31 8.69
C ASN A 130 -18.35 -17.86 8.18
N PRO A 131 -19.10 -17.65 7.08
CA PRO A 131 -19.18 -16.35 6.40
C PRO A 131 -19.70 -15.23 7.32
N ASN A 132 -20.60 -15.57 8.24
CA ASN A 132 -21.18 -14.62 9.19
C ASN A 132 -20.15 -14.10 10.21
N LYS A 133 -19.08 -14.84 10.52
CA LYS A 133 -18.06 -14.38 11.50
C LYS A 133 -17.10 -13.35 10.92
N VAL A 134 -16.93 -13.33 9.59
CA VAL A 134 -16.01 -12.40 8.90
C VAL A 134 -16.71 -11.10 8.52
N ILE A 135 -17.98 -11.17 8.13
CA ILE A 135 -18.80 -9.99 7.77
C ILE A 135 -19.18 -9.15 9.00
N VAL A 136 -19.25 -9.74 10.19
CA VAL A 136 -19.63 -9.03 11.44
C VAL A 136 -18.53 -8.06 11.91
N GLY A 137 -17.33 -8.11 11.33
CA GLY A 137 -16.32 -7.04 11.47
C GLY A 137 -16.62 -5.75 10.67
N LEU A 138 -17.60 -5.80 9.76
CA LEU A 138 -18.11 -4.68 8.96
C LEU A 138 -19.56 -4.32 9.31
N ASN A 139 -20.35 -5.27 9.86
CA ASN A 139 -21.78 -5.09 10.15
C ASN A 139 -22.15 -5.11 11.66
N SER A 140 -21.19 -4.99 12.57
CA SER A 140 -21.50 -4.64 13.98
C SER A 140 -21.51 -3.11 14.17
N LEU A 141 -22.20 -2.41 13.26
CA LEU A 141 -22.55 -0.99 13.36
C LEU A 141 -23.74 -0.83 14.33
#